data_AF-A0A9E1TZI3-F1
#
_entry.id   AF-A0A9E1TZI3-F1
#
_cell.length_a   1.000
_cell.length_b   1.000
_cell.length_c   1.000
_cell.angle_alpha   90.00
_cell.angle_beta   90.00
_cell.angle_gamma   90.00
#
_symmetry.space_group_name_H-M   'P 1'
#
loop_
_entity.id
_entity.type
_entity.pdbx_description
1 polymer ?
#
loop_
_entity_poly.entity_id
_entity_poly.type
_entity_poly.pdbx_seq_one_letter_code
_entity_poly.pdbx_strand_id
1 'polypeptide(L)'
;MKKLLLLLVFISLILSCGEKNEKENIKIFVSDSTEESDKSNISLEFVLYDSVTTSQVLIIRDKLEHNAERILDFFKIKPVDTFKVHVWGNYENYLIAQELYAGQRYEGSRGYVISSNELAMFLTDDIEETAEHEFVHAVSLCVDASNPRWLWESVATYVANEFIEPNEINYLKNSNYPTIAELNGDFNHGNFKIYDVGHLLSEFIIHKWGKEKYLELIKSSGDLQKVFNITDTDFETEWANFVNAKYFKHIPS
;
A
#
# COMPACT_ATOMS: atom_id res chain seq x y z
N MET A 1 -25.40 60.86 29.00
CA MET A 1 -26.11 61.24 27.75
C MET A 1 -25.17 62.04 26.87
N LYS A 2 -25.18 61.70 25.57
CA LYS A 2 -24.50 62.34 24.42
C LYS A 2 -22.99 62.06 24.22
N LYS A 3 -22.77 61.41 23.08
CA LYS A 3 -21.55 60.97 22.39
C LYS A 3 -20.57 62.11 22.10
N LEU A 4 -19.27 61.77 22.03
CA LEU A 4 -18.43 62.27 20.95
C LEU A 4 -17.44 61.19 20.50
N LEU A 5 -17.49 60.92 19.20
CA LEU A 5 -16.74 59.94 18.43
C LEU A 5 -15.32 60.50 18.20
N LEU A 6 -14.26 59.78 18.56
CA LEU A 6 -12.91 60.07 18.07
C LEU A 6 -12.41 58.90 17.24
N LEU A 7 -12.26 59.19 15.95
CA LEU A 7 -11.75 58.35 14.88
C LEU A 7 -10.23 58.20 15.07
N LEU A 8 -9.75 56.99 15.37
CA LEU A 8 -8.32 56.67 15.33
C LEU A 8 -7.98 56.09 13.97
N VAL A 9 -7.32 56.92 13.16
CA VAL A 9 -6.64 56.55 11.91
C VAL A 9 -5.41 55.73 12.30
N PHE A 10 -5.40 54.43 12.01
CA PHE A 10 -4.17 53.64 12.06
C PHE A 10 -3.49 53.70 10.69
N ILE A 11 -2.33 54.36 10.70
CA ILE A 11 -1.38 54.46 9.60
C ILE A 11 -0.82 53.06 9.32
N SER A 12 -0.96 52.65 8.06
CA SER A 12 -0.34 51.48 7.45
C SER A 12 1.18 51.51 7.60
N LEU A 13 1.74 50.51 8.27
CA LEU A 13 3.15 50.16 8.16
C LEU A 13 3.25 48.90 7.30
N ILE A 14 3.68 49.15 6.06
CA ILE A 14 4.05 48.15 5.07
C ILE A 14 5.34 47.48 5.58
N LEU A 15 5.23 46.21 6.00
CA LEU A 15 6.34 45.27 6.01
C LEU A 15 6.04 44.21 4.96
N SER A 16 6.47 44.53 3.74
CA SER A 16 6.68 43.60 2.65
C SER A 16 7.91 42.75 2.96
N CYS A 17 7.75 41.44 3.06
CA CYS A 17 8.49 40.43 2.30
C CYS A 17 8.31 39.05 2.95
N GLY A 18 7.69 38.14 2.20
CA GLY A 18 7.61 36.72 2.50
C GLY A 18 6.18 36.21 2.63
N GLU A 19 5.41 36.21 1.54
CA GLU A 19 4.27 35.32 1.40
C GLU A 19 4.78 33.88 1.58
N LYS A 20 4.47 33.27 2.73
CA LYS A 20 4.36 31.83 2.79
C LYS A 20 3.14 31.47 1.94
N ASN A 21 3.39 30.98 0.73
CA ASN A 21 2.41 30.23 -0.02
C ASN A 21 2.05 28.97 0.79
N GLU A 22 1.10 29.09 1.70
CA GLU A 22 0.26 27.94 2.06
C GLU A 22 -0.54 27.61 0.80
N LYS A 23 -0.03 26.67 -0.01
CA LYS A 23 -0.84 26.03 -1.03
C LYS A 23 -2.03 25.41 -0.30
N GLU A 24 -3.24 25.93 -0.52
CA GLU A 24 -4.47 25.31 -0.03
C GLU A 24 -4.48 23.83 -0.46
N ASN A 25 -4.51 22.92 0.52
CA ASN A 25 -4.74 21.51 0.23
C ASN A 25 -6.17 21.37 -0.28
N ILE A 26 -6.34 20.92 -1.52
CA ILE A 26 -7.67 20.74 -2.09
C ILE A 26 -8.18 19.38 -1.65
N LYS A 27 -9.21 19.40 -0.79
CA LYS A 27 -10.00 18.20 -0.48
C LYS A 27 -11.04 18.00 -1.57
N ILE A 28 -11.02 16.83 -2.19
CA ILE A 28 -11.97 16.47 -3.24
C ILE A 28 -12.70 15.22 -2.79
N PHE A 29 -14.01 15.37 -2.62
CA PHE A 29 -14.92 14.24 -2.53
C PHE A 29 -15.22 13.80 -3.95
N VAL A 30 -14.81 12.58 -4.29
CA VAL A 30 -15.28 11.94 -5.52
C VAL A 30 -16.39 11.00 -5.11
N SER A 31 -17.64 11.48 -5.11
CA SER A 31 -18.82 10.68 -4.76
C SER A 31 -19.64 10.32 -5.99
N ASP A 32 -19.95 9.02 -6.10
CA ASP A 32 -20.91 8.28 -6.91
C ASP A 32 -21.39 8.80 -8.27
N SER A 33 -21.29 7.89 -9.23
CA SER A 33 -22.10 7.80 -10.44
C SER A 33 -23.59 7.89 -10.11
N THR A 34 -24.35 8.54 -10.98
CA THR A 34 -25.78 8.85 -10.80
C THR A 34 -26.72 7.65 -10.98
N GLU A 35 -26.21 6.42 -11.05
CA GLU A 35 -27.00 5.22 -11.33
C GLU A 35 -26.99 4.24 -10.15
N GLU A 36 -28.17 3.79 -9.75
CA GLU A 36 -28.45 2.98 -8.56
C GLU A 36 -27.80 1.57 -8.59
N SER A 37 -27.20 1.18 -9.72
CA SER A 37 -26.49 -0.10 -9.93
C SER A 37 -24.96 -0.04 -9.78
N ASP A 38 -24.37 1.15 -9.61
CA ASP A 38 -22.90 1.37 -9.57
C ASP A 38 -22.40 1.82 -8.19
N LYS A 39 -23.13 1.53 -7.11
CA LYS A 39 -22.67 1.88 -5.76
C LYS A 39 -21.42 1.08 -5.42
N SER A 40 -20.27 1.76 -5.45
CA SER A 40 -19.01 1.25 -4.96
C SER A 40 -19.14 0.76 -3.53
N ASN A 41 -18.48 -0.36 -3.21
CA ASN A 41 -18.43 -0.91 -1.86
C ASN A 41 -17.56 -0.06 -0.91
N ILE A 42 -16.89 0.98 -1.41
CA ILE A 42 -16.05 1.89 -0.62
C ILE A 42 -16.35 3.35 -0.97
N SER A 43 -16.20 4.24 0.01
CA SER A 43 -16.24 5.69 -0.18
C SER A 43 -14.82 6.23 -0.18
N LEU A 44 -14.44 7.07 -1.16
CA LEU A 44 -13.09 7.62 -1.31
C LEU A 44 -13.05 9.14 -1.10
N GLU A 45 -12.11 9.62 -0.26
CA GLU A 45 -11.74 11.04 -0.15
C GLU A 45 -10.32 11.24 -0.67
N PHE A 46 -10.12 12.14 -1.63
CA PHE A 46 -8.79 12.49 -2.14
C PHE A 46 -8.32 13.82 -1.56
N VAL A 47 -7.06 13.85 -1.09
CA VAL A 47 -6.37 15.08 -0.69
C VAL A 47 -5.19 15.30 -1.62
N LEU A 48 -5.26 16.37 -2.42
CA LEU A 48 -4.30 16.61 -3.50
C LEU A 48 -3.30 17.70 -3.12
N TYR A 49 -2.02 17.39 -3.30
CA TYR A 49 -0.89 18.28 -3.03
C TYR A 49 -0.14 18.61 -4.32
N ASP A 50 0.66 19.67 -4.31
CA ASP A 50 1.61 19.98 -5.39
C ASP A 50 1.01 20.10 -6.80
N SER A 51 -0.16 20.73 -6.89
CA SER A 51 -0.88 20.95 -8.15
C SER A 51 -1.34 19.66 -8.85
N VAL A 52 -1.40 18.54 -8.13
CA VAL A 52 -2.09 17.33 -8.59
C VAL A 52 -3.55 17.67 -8.85
N THR A 53 -4.03 17.26 -10.02
CA THR A 53 -5.40 17.52 -10.49
C THR A 53 -6.29 16.31 -10.25
N THR A 54 -7.60 16.55 -10.16
CA THR A 54 -8.60 15.47 -10.06
C THR A 54 -8.46 14.45 -11.18
N SER A 55 -8.26 14.90 -12.42
CA SER A 55 -8.13 14.02 -13.58
C SER A 55 -6.95 13.04 -13.47
N GLN A 56 -5.87 13.42 -12.79
CA GLN A 56 -4.71 12.54 -12.60
C GLN A 56 -4.95 11.43 -11.59
N VAL A 57 -5.93 11.59 -10.68
CA VAL A 57 -6.20 10.61 -9.61
C VAL A 57 -7.46 9.78 -9.86
N LEU A 58 -8.22 10.06 -10.93
CA LEU A 58 -9.39 9.25 -11.28
C LEU A 58 -9.02 7.78 -11.54
N ILE A 59 -7.84 7.52 -12.09
CA ILE A 59 -7.36 6.15 -12.33
C ILE A 59 -7.17 5.37 -11.02
N ILE A 60 -6.75 6.05 -9.94
CA ILE A 60 -6.66 5.46 -8.59
C ILE A 60 -8.06 5.09 -8.11
N ARG A 61 -9.01 6.03 -8.21
CA ARG A 61 -10.40 5.77 -7.81
C ARG A 61 -10.93 4.54 -8.53
N ASP A 62 -10.87 4.53 -9.86
CA ASP A 62 -11.46 3.48 -10.68
C ASP A 62 -10.86 2.11 -10.34
N LYS A 63 -9.53 2.05 -10.13
CA LYS A 63 -8.82 0.83 -9.72
C LYS A 63 -9.24 0.34 -8.33
N LEU A 64 -9.33 1.24 -7.35
CA LEU A 64 -9.72 0.88 -5.98
C LEU A 64 -11.18 0.45 -5.90
N GLU A 65 -12.10 1.19 -6.51
CA GLU A 65 -13.52 0.85 -6.53
C GLU A 65 -13.76 -0.49 -7.23
N HIS A 66 -13.07 -0.74 -8.35
CA HIS A 66 -13.17 -2.00 -9.09
C HIS A 66 -12.72 -3.21 -8.28
N ASN A 67 -11.66 -3.07 -7.47
CA ASN A 67 -11.07 -4.19 -6.72
C ASN A 67 -11.52 -4.29 -5.26
N ALA A 68 -12.21 -3.28 -4.74
CA ALA A 68 -12.57 -3.18 -3.32
C ALA A 68 -13.27 -4.43 -2.78
N GLU A 69 -14.31 -4.91 -3.48
CA GLU A 69 -15.07 -6.09 -3.05
C GLU A 69 -14.16 -7.31 -2.90
N ARG A 70 -13.37 -7.60 -3.93
CA ARG A 70 -12.45 -8.73 -3.99
C ARG A 70 -11.42 -8.69 -2.86
N ILE A 71 -10.88 -7.50 -2.57
CA ILE A 71 -9.88 -7.29 -1.51
C ILE A 71 -10.52 -7.44 -0.13
N LEU A 72 -11.66 -6.78 0.12
CA LEU A 72 -12.37 -6.86 1.40
C LEU A 72 -12.83 -8.30 1.70
N ASP A 73 -13.35 -9.00 0.69
CA ASP A 73 -13.74 -10.42 0.77
C ASP A 73 -12.54 -11.35 0.97
N PHE A 74 -11.36 -10.96 0.49
CA PHE A 74 -10.13 -11.70 0.77
C PHE A 74 -9.91 -11.81 2.27
N PHE A 75 -9.98 -10.67 2.99
CA PHE A 75 -9.73 -10.59 4.42
C PHE A 75 -10.97 -10.84 5.29
N LYS A 76 -12.15 -10.99 4.68
CA LYS A 76 -13.46 -11.11 5.37
C LYS A 76 -13.77 -9.87 6.21
N ILE A 77 -13.39 -8.70 5.69
CA ILE A 77 -13.64 -7.40 6.32
C ILE A 77 -14.84 -6.77 5.63
N LYS A 78 -15.69 -6.09 6.40
CA LYS A 78 -16.73 -5.24 5.86
C LYS A 78 -16.21 -3.80 5.75
N PRO A 79 -16.60 -3.05 4.71
CA PRO A 79 -16.22 -1.65 4.60
C PRO A 79 -16.76 -0.91 5.83
N VAL A 80 -15.88 -0.16 6.48
CA VAL A 80 -16.23 0.78 7.52
C VAL A 80 -15.49 2.07 7.19
N ASP A 81 -16.28 3.14 7.02
CA ASP A 81 -15.82 4.51 6.79
C ASP A 81 -15.34 4.87 5.37
N THR A 82 -15.11 6.17 5.18
CA THR A 82 -14.46 6.75 4.00
C THR A 82 -12.97 6.48 4.05
N PHE A 83 -12.44 5.90 2.98
CA PHE A 83 -11.03 5.63 2.79
C PHE A 83 -10.35 6.84 2.14
N LYS A 84 -9.27 7.33 2.75
CA LYS A 84 -8.62 8.58 2.34
C LYS A 84 -7.31 8.33 1.60
N VAL A 85 -7.14 9.00 0.48
CA VAL A 85 -5.98 8.90 -0.41
C VAL A 85 -5.32 10.27 -0.52
N HIS A 86 -4.12 10.38 0.03
CA HIS A 86 -3.30 11.58 -0.13
C HIS A 86 -2.37 11.42 -1.33
N VAL A 87 -2.31 12.42 -2.23
CA VAL A 87 -1.49 12.34 -3.45
C VAL A 87 -0.59 13.55 -3.61
N TRP A 88 0.71 13.33 -3.64
CA TRP A 88 1.73 14.35 -3.85
C TRP A 88 2.29 14.30 -5.27
N GLY A 89 2.36 15.46 -5.93
CA GLY A 89 3.04 15.63 -7.22
C GLY A 89 4.53 15.94 -7.09
N ASN A 90 5.02 16.33 -5.91
CA ASN A 90 6.43 16.56 -5.65
C ASN A 90 7.01 15.49 -4.72
N TYR A 91 8.08 14.85 -5.17
CA TYR A 91 8.69 13.71 -4.47
C TYR A 91 9.31 14.09 -3.12
N GLU A 92 9.95 15.25 -3.01
CA GLU A 92 10.55 15.68 -1.73
C GLU A 92 9.47 16.00 -0.70
N ASN A 93 8.38 16.65 -1.11
CA ASN A 93 7.25 16.90 -0.21
C ASN A 93 6.59 15.59 0.26
N TYR A 94 6.50 14.60 -0.62
CA TYR A 94 6.07 13.24 -0.27
C TYR A 94 6.99 12.60 0.78
N LEU A 95 8.31 12.67 0.60
CA LEU A 95 9.27 12.13 1.57
C LEU A 95 9.24 12.88 2.91
N ILE A 96 9.04 14.19 2.90
CA ILE A 96 8.83 14.98 4.13
C ILE A 96 7.58 14.51 4.85
N ALA A 97 6.47 14.29 4.14
CA ALA A 97 5.26 13.75 4.73
C ALA A 97 5.49 12.34 5.30
N GLN A 98 6.20 11.48 4.57
CA GLN A 98 6.54 10.13 5.02
C GLN A 98 7.37 10.15 6.31
N GLU A 99 8.35 11.04 6.42
CA GLU A 99 9.13 11.22 7.65
C GLU A 99 8.25 11.66 8.82
N LEU A 100 7.26 12.53 8.59
CA LEU A 100 6.33 12.99 9.62
C LEU A 100 5.36 11.90 10.09
N TYR A 101 4.85 11.07 9.18
CA TYR A 101 3.87 10.03 9.49
C TYR A 101 4.50 8.70 9.92
N ALA A 102 5.53 8.24 9.22
CA ALA A 102 6.19 6.95 9.45
C ALA A 102 7.48 7.05 10.29
N GLY A 103 7.92 8.26 10.62
CA GLY A 103 9.12 8.51 11.44
C GLY A 103 10.45 8.34 10.70
N GLN A 104 10.42 7.98 9.42
CA GLN A 104 11.61 7.87 8.56
C GLN A 104 11.25 8.01 7.08
N ARG A 105 12.26 8.20 6.24
CA ARG A 105 12.14 8.22 4.79
C ARG A 105 12.46 6.85 4.20
N TYR A 106 11.71 6.46 3.19
CA TYR A 106 11.94 5.30 2.35
C TYR A 106 12.19 5.78 0.92
N GLU A 107 13.43 6.12 0.62
CA GLU A 107 13.81 6.61 -0.71
C GLU A 107 13.58 5.53 -1.77
N GLY A 108 12.77 5.85 -2.78
CA GLY A 108 12.34 4.98 -3.85
C GLY A 108 10.91 4.49 -3.68
N SER A 109 10.30 4.66 -2.50
CA SER A 109 8.89 4.33 -2.27
C SER A 109 7.97 5.24 -3.08
N ARG A 110 6.85 4.67 -3.54
CA ARG A 110 5.80 5.37 -4.30
C ARG A 110 4.48 5.46 -3.54
N GLY A 111 4.35 4.69 -2.46
CA GLY A 111 3.24 4.75 -1.54
C GLY A 111 3.65 4.30 -0.15
N TYR A 112 2.78 4.59 0.81
CA TYR A 112 2.80 4.00 2.15
C TYR A 112 1.44 4.12 2.81
N VAL A 113 1.17 3.21 3.74
CA VAL A 113 -0.04 3.25 4.58
C VAL A 113 0.18 4.14 5.80
N ILE A 114 -0.78 5.04 6.06
CA ILE A 114 -0.83 5.87 7.27
C ILE A 114 -1.64 5.16 8.36
N SER A 115 -2.77 4.58 7.98
CA SER A 115 -3.65 3.81 8.87
C SER A 115 -4.54 2.86 8.08
N SER A 116 -5.38 2.09 8.75
CA SER A 116 -6.25 1.09 8.09
C SER A 116 -7.31 1.68 7.16
N ASN A 117 -7.46 3.00 7.10
CA ASN A 117 -8.36 3.70 6.17
C ASN A 117 -7.69 4.90 5.48
N GLU A 118 -6.36 4.99 5.50
CA GLU A 118 -5.64 6.15 4.97
C GLU A 118 -4.29 5.74 4.38
N LEU A 119 -4.02 6.15 3.14
CA LEU A 119 -2.75 5.93 2.46
C LEU A 119 -2.24 7.21 1.80
N ALA A 120 -0.94 7.20 1.50
CA ALA A 120 -0.23 8.28 0.85
C ALA A 120 0.47 7.77 -0.41
N MET A 121 0.39 8.56 -1.48
CA MET A 121 0.91 8.22 -2.80
C MET A 121 1.80 9.34 -3.34
N PHE A 122 2.87 8.96 -4.03
CA PHE A 122 3.60 9.83 -4.94
C PHE A 122 3.08 9.61 -6.37
N LEU A 123 2.76 10.69 -7.08
CA LEU A 123 2.23 10.62 -8.44
C LEU A 123 3.28 10.11 -9.43
N THR A 124 3.07 8.89 -9.91
CA THR A 124 3.83 8.22 -10.97
C THR A 124 2.90 7.70 -12.08
N ASP A 125 3.49 7.19 -13.17
CA ASP A 125 2.73 6.66 -14.31
C ASP A 125 1.98 5.35 -13.98
N ASP A 126 2.36 4.66 -12.90
CA ASP A 126 1.81 3.38 -12.41
C ASP A 126 1.15 3.51 -11.04
N ILE A 127 0.65 4.71 -10.72
CA ILE A 127 0.11 5.03 -9.39
C ILE A 127 -1.08 4.15 -9.01
N GLU A 128 -1.88 3.69 -9.96
CA GLU A 128 -3.04 2.85 -9.71
C GLU A 128 -2.64 1.46 -9.20
N GLU A 129 -1.58 0.86 -9.74
CA GLU A 129 -1.07 -0.43 -9.26
C GLU A 129 -0.51 -0.26 -7.85
N THR A 130 0.28 0.79 -7.63
CA THR A 130 0.79 1.13 -6.29
C THR A 130 -0.36 1.39 -5.31
N ALA A 131 -1.46 2.02 -5.74
CA ALA A 131 -2.59 2.29 -4.88
C ALA A 131 -3.34 1.01 -4.50
N GLU A 132 -3.51 0.06 -5.42
CA GLU A 132 -4.10 -1.24 -5.10
C GLU A 132 -3.24 -1.99 -4.06
N HIS A 133 -1.91 -1.97 -4.23
CA HIS A 133 -0.96 -2.54 -3.27
C HIS A 133 -1.11 -1.94 -1.86
N GLU A 134 -1.04 -0.61 -1.75
CA GLU A 134 -1.15 0.08 -0.46
C GLU A 134 -2.56 -0.06 0.15
N PHE A 135 -3.60 -0.19 -0.69
CA PHE A 135 -4.94 -0.47 -0.20
C PHE A 135 -5.03 -1.87 0.43
N VAL A 136 -4.38 -2.89 -0.13
CA VAL A 136 -4.29 -4.21 0.51
C VAL A 136 -3.61 -4.10 1.87
N HIS A 137 -2.49 -3.39 1.95
CA HIS A 137 -1.79 -3.15 3.21
C HIS A 137 -2.73 -2.52 4.25
N ALA A 138 -3.43 -1.44 3.89
CA ALA A 138 -4.36 -0.75 4.79
C ALA A 138 -5.49 -1.67 5.27
N VAL A 139 -6.09 -2.47 4.38
CA VAL A 139 -7.11 -3.45 4.75
C VAL A 139 -6.52 -4.55 5.66
N SER A 140 -5.30 -5.00 5.40
CA SER A 140 -4.66 -6.04 6.21
C SER A 140 -4.36 -5.60 7.65
N LEU A 141 -4.17 -4.30 7.91
CA LEU A 141 -4.04 -3.74 9.27
C LEU A 141 -5.27 -3.98 10.15
N CYS A 142 -6.46 -4.11 9.57
CA CYS A 142 -7.67 -4.48 10.30
C CYS A 142 -7.64 -5.94 10.81
N VAL A 143 -6.73 -6.77 10.27
CA VAL A 143 -6.54 -8.16 10.69
C VAL A 143 -5.43 -8.25 11.75
N ASP A 144 -4.22 -7.79 11.40
CA ASP A 144 -3.06 -7.72 12.31
C ASP A 144 -2.01 -6.74 11.77
N ALA A 145 -1.64 -5.76 12.59
CA ALA A 145 -0.65 -4.74 12.27
C ALA A 145 0.81 -5.17 12.57
N SER A 146 1.02 -6.38 13.09
CA SER A 146 2.31 -6.85 13.60
C SER A 146 3.05 -7.78 12.63
N ASN A 147 2.55 -7.91 11.39
CA ASN A 147 3.10 -8.86 10.42
C ASN A 147 4.55 -8.51 10.04
N PRO A 148 5.45 -9.51 9.99
CA PRO A 148 6.81 -9.30 9.54
C PRO A 148 6.83 -8.93 8.05
N ARG A 149 7.86 -8.21 7.62
CA ARG A 149 7.96 -7.67 6.26
C ARG A 149 7.73 -8.71 5.17
N TRP A 150 8.31 -9.91 5.31
CA TRP A 150 8.12 -10.97 4.32
C TRP A 150 6.64 -11.31 4.11
N LEU A 151 5.84 -11.36 5.18
CA LEU A 151 4.43 -11.70 5.10
C LEU A 151 3.61 -10.48 4.70
N TRP A 152 3.92 -9.31 5.25
CA TRP A 152 3.31 -8.03 4.92
C TRP A 152 3.28 -7.80 3.40
N GLU A 153 4.45 -7.83 2.77
CA GLU A 153 4.58 -7.61 1.32
C GLU A 153 4.07 -8.80 0.48
N SER A 154 4.20 -10.03 0.99
CA SER A 154 3.67 -11.22 0.33
C SER A 154 2.14 -11.18 0.23
N VAL A 155 1.46 -10.70 1.28
CA VAL A 155 0.00 -10.46 1.27
C VAL A 155 -0.36 -9.42 0.22
N ALA A 156 0.32 -8.27 0.21
CA ALA A 156 0.03 -7.19 -0.74
C ALA A 156 0.23 -7.61 -2.19
N THR A 157 1.41 -8.13 -2.53
CA THR A 157 1.73 -8.59 -3.89
C THR A 157 0.76 -9.68 -4.38
N TYR A 158 0.34 -10.60 -3.52
CA TYR A 158 -0.62 -11.64 -3.90
C TYR A 158 -2.02 -11.11 -4.13
N VAL A 159 -2.55 -10.35 -3.17
CA VAL A 159 -3.93 -9.87 -3.23
C VAL A 159 -4.07 -8.76 -4.26
N ALA A 160 -3.04 -7.96 -4.53
CA ALA A 160 -3.02 -6.99 -5.64
C ALA A 160 -2.75 -7.64 -7.02
N ASN A 161 -2.53 -8.96 -7.08
CA ASN A 161 -2.18 -9.71 -8.29
C ASN A 161 -0.86 -9.27 -8.97
N GLU A 162 0.11 -8.80 -8.19
CA GLU A 162 1.45 -8.45 -8.64
C GLU A 162 2.29 -9.71 -8.81
N PHE A 163 2.11 -10.37 -9.96
CA PHE A 163 2.81 -11.61 -10.28
C PHE A 163 3.93 -11.35 -11.28
N ILE A 164 5.15 -11.78 -10.94
CA ILE A 164 6.30 -11.82 -11.83
C ILE A 164 6.55 -13.28 -12.21
N GLU A 165 6.66 -13.54 -13.50
CA GLU A 165 6.96 -14.88 -14.01
C GLU A 165 8.31 -15.37 -13.44
N PRO A 166 8.38 -16.53 -12.76
CA PRO A 166 9.63 -16.99 -12.14
C PRO A 166 10.81 -17.14 -13.11
N ASN A 167 10.53 -17.34 -14.41
CA ASN A 167 11.55 -17.38 -15.47
C ASN A 167 12.21 -16.02 -15.74
N GLU A 168 11.62 -14.91 -15.32
CA GLU A 168 12.19 -13.57 -15.43
C GLU A 168 13.15 -13.27 -14.26
N ILE A 169 13.03 -14.01 -13.15
CA ILE A 169 13.81 -13.81 -11.93
C ILE A 169 15.11 -14.64 -11.99
N ASN A 170 16.23 -13.97 -12.22
CA ASN A 170 17.52 -14.64 -12.47
C ASN A 170 18.02 -15.52 -11.32
N TYR A 171 17.80 -15.16 -10.06
CA TYR A 171 18.26 -15.98 -8.94
C TYR A 171 17.40 -17.25 -8.75
N LEU A 172 16.09 -17.19 -9.01
CA LEU A 172 15.21 -18.37 -8.96
C LEU A 172 15.58 -19.39 -10.05
N LYS A 173 15.86 -18.92 -11.28
CA LYS A 173 16.36 -19.79 -12.36
C LYS A 173 17.64 -20.56 -11.99
N ASN A 174 18.48 -19.95 -11.16
CA ASN A 174 19.72 -20.54 -10.67
C ASN A 174 19.53 -21.32 -9.37
N SER A 175 18.29 -21.65 -9.00
CA SER A 175 17.92 -22.35 -7.76
C SER A 175 18.40 -21.66 -6.48
N ASN A 176 18.56 -20.33 -6.52
CA ASN A 176 18.95 -19.52 -5.38
C ASN A 176 17.70 -18.84 -4.80
N TYR A 177 17.04 -19.53 -3.87
CA TYR A 177 15.81 -19.06 -3.22
C TYR A 177 16.14 -18.23 -1.98
N PRO A 178 15.54 -17.03 -1.80
CA PRO A 178 15.77 -16.22 -0.60
C PRO A 178 15.17 -16.87 0.65
N THR A 179 15.82 -16.67 1.79
CA THR A 179 15.30 -17.09 3.10
C THR A 179 14.28 -16.08 3.64
N ILE A 180 13.46 -16.47 4.62
CA ILE A 180 12.58 -15.55 5.36
C ILE A 180 13.41 -14.42 5.99
N ALA A 181 14.57 -14.75 6.55
CA ALA A 181 15.47 -13.76 7.13
C ALA A 181 15.95 -12.75 6.07
N GLU A 182 16.28 -13.21 4.86
CA GLU A 182 16.62 -12.33 3.75
C GLU A 182 15.44 -11.47 3.33
N LEU A 183 14.24 -12.03 3.20
CA LEU A 183 13.03 -11.29 2.80
C LEU A 183 12.59 -10.25 3.83
N ASN A 184 12.95 -10.44 5.10
CA ASN A 184 12.76 -9.46 6.17
C ASN A 184 13.81 -8.35 6.19
N GLY A 185 14.82 -8.39 5.31
CA GLY A 185 15.85 -7.36 5.26
C GLY A 185 15.26 -5.98 4.97
N ASP A 186 15.99 -4.94 5.37
CA ASP A 186 15.54 -3.55 5.32
C ASP A 186 15.47 -3.00 3.88
N PHE A 187 14.36 -2.33 3.56
CA PHE A 187 14.13 -1.64 2.29
C PHE A 187 15.23 -0.60 2.00
N ASN A 188 15.60 0.23 2.98
CA ASN A 188 16.58 1.31 2.81
C ASN A 188 18.01 0.80 2.59
N HIS A 189 18.25 -0.49 2.83
CA HIS A 189 19.50 -1.18 2.55
C HIS A 189 19.46 -1.96 1.22
N GLY A 190 18.47 -1.66 0.35
CA GLY A 190 18.38 -2.17 -1.02
C GLY A 190 17.77 -3.56 -1.15
N ASN A 191 17.03 -4.03 -0.13
CA ASN A 191 16.43 -5.36 -0.17
C ASN A 191 15.02 -5.34 -0.77
N PHE A 192 14.94 -5.60 -2.07
CA PHE A 192 13.69 -5.57 -2.83
C PHE A 192 13.17 -6.96 -3.24
N LYS A 193 13.88 -8.05 -2.88
CA LYS A 193 13.54 -9.40 -3.34
C LYS A 193 12.13 -9.84 -2.95
N ILE A 194 11.60 -9.32 -1.86
CA ILE A 194 10.23 -9.66 -1.44
C ILE A 194 9.17 -9.22 -2.46
N TYR A 195 9.39 -8.15 -3.21
CA TYR A 195 8.48 -7.74 -4.28
C TYR A 195 8.55 -8.67 -5.49
N ASP A 196 9.70 -9.31 -5.75
CA ASP A 196 9.84 -10.30 -6.83
C ASP A 196 9.06 -11.60 -6.52
N VAL A 197 9.04 -12.02 -5.25
CA VAL A 197 8.59 -13.37 -4.86
C VAL A 197 7.39 -13.42 -3.93
N GLY A 198 6.92 -12.27 -3.44
CA GLY A 198 5.83 -12.17 -2.46
C GLY A 198 4.57 -12.88 -2.91
N HIS A 199 4.20 -12.74 -4.18
CA HIS A 199 3.06 -13.44 -4.76
C HIS A 199 3.23 -14.97 -4.69
N LEU A 200 4.42 -15.48 -5.01
CA LEU A 200 4.71 -16.91 -5.04
C LEU A 200 4.66 -17.53 -3.63
N LEU A 201 5.03 -16.78 -2.60
CA LEU A 201 4.96 -17.21 -1.20
C LEU A 201 3.51 -17.40 -0.76
N SER A 202 2.66 -16.39 -0.98
CA SER A 202 1.23 -16.46 -0.68
C SER A 202 0.55 -17.56 -1.46
N GLU A 203 0.88 -17.69 -2.75
CA GLU A 203 0.33 -18.73 -3.60
C GLU A 203 0.70 -20.12 -3.07
N PHE A 204 1.95 -20.34 -2.66
CA PHE A 204 2.36 -21.58 -2.03
C PHE A 204 1.57 -21.87 -0.75
N ILE A 205 1.43 -20.88 0.14
CA ILE A 205 0.71 -21.06 1.41
C ILE A 205 -0.75 -21.45 1.13
N ILE A 206 -1.41 -20.73 0.24
CA ILE A 206 -2.81 -20.98 -0.13
C ILE A 206 -2.94 -22.34 -0.84
N HIS A 207 -2.00 -22.70 -1.71
CA HIS A 207 -2.00 -24.00 -2.38
C HIS A 207 -1.88 -25.16 -1.39
N LYS A 208 -1.00 -25.03 -0.39
CA LYS A 208 -0.69 -26.12 0.53
C LYS A 208 -1.67 -26.22 1.71
N TRP A 209 -2.07 -25.10 2.30
CA TRP A 209 -2.89 -25.08 3.51
C TRP A 209 -4.27 -24.44 3.33
N GLY A 210 -4.51 -23.74 2.21
CA GLY A 210 -5.77 -23.06 1.92
C GLY A 210 -5.87 -21.64 2.49
N LYS A 211 -6.80 -20.86 1.94
CA LYS A 211 -7.03 -19.44 2.31
C LYS A 211 -7.31 -19.25 3.81
N GLU A 212 -8.07 -20.13 4.45
CA GLU A 212 -8.38 -20.00 5.88
C GLU A 212 -7.15 -20.07 6.75
N LYS A 213 -6.26 -21.01 6.45
CA LYS A 213 -4.99 -21.18 7.15
C LYS A 213 -4.02 -20.04 6.87
N TYR A 214 -4.07 -19.46 5.67
CA TYR A 214 -3.34 -18.25 5.36
C TYR A 214 -3.82 -17.04 6.19
N LEU A 215 -5.14 -16.86 6.35
CA LEU A 215 -5.68 -15.83 7.23
C LEU A 215 -5.34 -16.07 8.71
N GLU A 216 -5.27 -17.33 9.15
CA GLU A 216 -4.75 -17.66 10.49
C GLU A 216 -3.28 -17.25 10.66
N LEU A 217 -2.44 -17.47 9.63
CA LEU A 217 -1.05 -17.04 9.63
C LEU A 217 -0.91 -15.53 9.79
N ILE A 218 -1.68 -14.75 9.00
CA ILE A 218 -1.72 -13.29 9.08
C ILE A 218 -2.14 -12.81 10.47
N LYS A 219 -3.13 -13.45 11.10
CA LYS A 219 -3.57 -13.15 12.48
C LYS A 219 -2.59 -13.58 13.56
N SER A 220 -1.61 -14.40 13.20
CA SER A 220 -0.57 -14.89 14.10
C SER A 220 0.76 -14.17 13.89
N SER A 221 0.75 -13.04 13.17
CA SER A 221 1.95 -12.26 12.87
C SER A 221 3.03 -13.10 12.17
N GLY A 222 2.63 -14.03 11.29
CA GLY A 222 3.56 -14.89 10.56
C GLY A 222 4.19 -16.05 11.34
N ASP A 223 3.64 -16.45 12.48
CA ASP A 223 4.16 -17.57 13.28
C ASP A 223 3.89 -18.95 12.62
N LEU A 224 4.83 -19.37 11.76
CA LEU A 224 4.78 -20.63 11.02
C LEU A 224 4.70 -21.86 11.94
N GLN A 225 5.44 -21.84 13.05
CA GLN A 225 5.46 -22.97 13.99
C GLN A 225 4.10 -23.11 14.67
N LYS A 226 3.46 -22.01 15.05
CA LYS A 226 2.14 -22.03 15.68
C LYS A 226 1.04 -22.47 14.72
N VAL A 227 1.04 -22.00 13.48
CA VAL A 227 -0.08 -22.22 12.55
C VAL A 227 0.08 -23.52 11.75
N PHE A 228 1.29 -23.83 11.29
CA PHE A 228 1.58 -24.98 10.42
C PHE A 228 2.40 -26.07 11.10
N ASN A 229 2.97 -25.81 12.29
CA ASN A 229 3.86 -26.73 13.00
C ASN A 229 5.09 -27.11 12.16
N ILE A 230 5.68 -26.11 11.51
CA ILE A 230 6.92 -26.22 10.72
C ILE A 230 7.90 -25.13 11.12
N THR A 231 9.19 -25.37 10.86
CA THR A 231 10.24 -24.36 11.02
C THR A 231 10.33 -23.47 9.77
N ASP A 232 10.98 -22.31 9.91
CA ASP A 232 11.31 -21.43 8.78
C ASP A 232 12.07 -22.17 7.67
N THR A 233 13.04 -23.00 8.04
CA THR A 233 13.84 -23.79 7.07
C THR A 233 13.01 -24.83 6.33
N ASP A 234 12.07 -25.48 7.01
CA ASP A 234 11.14 -26.42 6.35
C ASP A 234 10.24 -25.65 5.37
N PHE A 235 9.70 -24.50 5.79
CA PHE A 235 8.88 -23.65 4.93
C PHE A 235 9.63 -23.18 3.69
N GLU A 236 10.85 -22.66 3.83
CA GLU A 236 11.71 -22.20 2.73
C GLU A 236 11.99 -23.33 1.73
N THR A 237 12.31 -24.52 2.25
CA THR A 237 12.58 -25.71 1.43
C THR A 237 11.35 -26.16 0.65
N GLU A 238 10.20 -26.22 1.31
CA GLU A 238 8.94 -26.63 0.68
C GLU A 238 8.45 -25.61 -0.34
N TRP A 239 8.60 -24.32 -0.06
CA TRP A 239 8.29 -23.24 -0.99
C TRP A 239 9.16 -23.33 -2.25
N ALA A 240 10.48 -23.48 -2.11
CA ALA A 240 11.38 -23.67 -3.24
C ALA A 240 10.99 -24.89 -4.09
N ASN A 241 10.61 -26.00 -3.44
CA ASN A 241 10.13 -27.19 -4.13
C ASN A 241 8.82 -26.95 -4.90
N PHE A 242 7.89 -26.18 -4.33
CA PHE A 242 6.65 -25.78 -5.00
C PHE A 242 6.93 -24.95 -6.26
N VAL A 243 7.76 -23.90 -6.14
CA VAL A 243 8.11 -23.03 -7.28
C VAL A 243 8.78 -23.83 -8.39
N ASN A 244 9.76 -24.68 -8.05
CA ASN A 244 10.40 -25.58 -9.01
C ASN A 244 9.40 -26.51 -9.69
N ALA A 245 8.51 -27.14 -8.92
CA ALA A 245 7.57 -28.10 -9.45
C ALA A 245 6.53 -27.48 -10.38
N LYS A 246 6.13 -26.24 -10.11
CA LYS A 246 5.07 -25.55 -10.86
C LYS A 246 5.59 -24.76 -12.06
N TYR A 247 6.72 -24.08 -11.92
CA TYR A 247 7.18 -23.09 -12.91
C TYR A 247 8.41 -23.52 -13.72
N PHE A 248 9.22 -24.45 -13.20
CA PHE A 248 10.48 -24.85 -13.85
C PHE A 248 10.49 -26.31 -14.35
N LYS A 249 9.55 -27.18 -13.95
CA LYS A 249 9.49 -28.61 -14.37
C LYS A 249 9.03 -28.86 -15.81
N HIS A 250 8.95 -27.84 -16.68
CA HIS A 250 8.45 -27.97 -18.05
C HIS A 250 9.42 -27.53 -19.16
N ILE A 251 10.73 -27.56 -18.95
CA ILE A 251 11.69 -27.51 -20.07
C ILE A 251 12.19 -28.94 -20.33
N PRO A 252 11.52 -29.74 -21.20
CA PRO A 252 12.18 -30.89 -21.78
C PRO A 252 13.43 -30.38 -22.52
N SER A 253 14.58 -30.89 -22.12
CA SER A 253 15.86 -30.79 -22.85
C SER A 253 15.73 -31.32 -24.26
#